data_AF-A0A3M1X7W9-F1
#
_entry.id   AF-A0A3M1X7W9-F1
#
_cell.length_a   1.000
_cell.length_b   1.000
_cell.length_c   1.000
_cell.angle_alpha   90.00
_cell.angle_beta   90.00
_cell.angle_gamma   90.00
#
_symmetry.space_group_name_H-M   'P 1'
#
loop_
_entity.id
_entity.type
_entity.pdbx_description
1 polymer ?
#
loop_
_entity_poly.entity_id
_entity_poly.type
_entity_poly.pdbx_seq_one_letter_code
_entity_poly.pdbx_strand_id
1 'polypeptide(L)'
;MLRIATLFTLFVLLWNGGSWAITGSGERQDISPAHWDSLFTGEPEGSLPQVAVTVVHSGQRPEIVIRAWFYAAHNRPEEHAQIAEAVEFWNQQSGRFVYRLGKGQAAVDYRIRFELAAAPGTYDTGGFFIPQLNVDARLLNQVQVVSDQDMARLSSRREGAKVVGYAPSNLIYIADSHSDNLDIGIHEAGHRLGAAHAAGAMACDLHRVSDGITRHTVKDILATAGILGQGWGHTHRLAQFRERPYHIGEPPVDFSRKGKVTRAHSR
;
A
#
# COMPACT_ATOMS: atom_id res chain seq x y z
N MET A 1 21.10 -26.40 67.03
CA MET A 1 19.64 -26.57 66.81
C MET A 1 19.30 -25.94 65.48
N LEU A 2 18.49 -26.43 64.57
CA LEU A 2 17.96 -27.74 64.15
C LEU A 2 17.50 -27.47 62.69
N ARG A 3 17.61 -28.47 61.81
CA ARG A 3 17.33 -28.40 60.36
C ARG A 3 15.87 -28.08 60.04
N ILE A 4 15.59 -27.61 58.81
CA ILE A 4 14.71 -28.27 57.81
C ILE A 4 14.90 -27.61 56.44
N ALA A 5 14.87 -28.46 55.41
CA ALA A 5 15.06 -28.19 53.99
C ALA A 5 13.75 -28.39 53.21
N THR A 6 13.61 -27.73 52.06
CA THR A 6 12.79 -28.14 50.88
C THR A 6 13.26 -27.21 49.74
N LEU A 7 13.98 -27.58 48.67
CA LEU A 7 13.89 -28.62 47.64
C LEU A 7 12.62 -28.54 46.78
N PHE A 8 12.74 -27.95 45.57
CA PHE A 8 12.07 -28.46 44.38
C PHE A 8 12.97 -28.29 43.14
N THR A 9 12.80 -29.22 42.23
CA THR A 9 13.79 -29.77 41.30
C THR A 9 13.48 -29.33 39.86
N LEU A 10 14.53 -28.95 39.14
CA LEU A 10 14.91 -29.30 37.75
C LEU A 10 13.82 -29.59 36.68
N PHE A 11 13.96 -28.95 35.51
CA PHE A 11 13.99 -29.69 34.23
C PHE A 11 15.06 -29.08 33.29
N VAL A 12 16.04 -29.91 32.97
CA VAL A 12 17.06 -29.75 31.93
C VAL A 12 16.58 -30.50 30.70
N LEU A 13 16.80 -29.98 29.50
CA LEU A 13 17.11 -30.80 28.31
C LEU A 13 18.05 -30.01 27.38
N LEU A 14 19.25 -30.59 27.21
CA LEU A 14 20.27 -30.32 26.20
C LEU A 14 20.11 -31.33 25.05
N TRP A 15 20.68 -30.99 23.87
CA TRP A 15 21.21 -31.93 22.84
C TRP A 15 20.13 -32.63 21.96
N ASN A 16 20.23 -32.97 20.65
CA ASN A 16 21.25 -33.02 19.57
C ASN A 16 20.50 -32.69 18.24
N GLY A 17 21.11 -32.25 17.14
CA GLY A 17 21.98 -33.04 16.25
C GLY A 17 21.19 -33.73 15.12
N GLY A 18 21.51 -33.41 13.87
CA GLY A 18 20.98 -34.14 12.70
C GLY A 18 21.35 -33.51 11.35
N SER A 19 22.44 -34.00 10.75
CA SER A 19 22.80 -33.77 9.34
C SER A 19 22.03 -34.72 8.43
N TRP A 20 21.51 -34.27 7.27
CA TRP A 20 21.24 -35.11 6.10
C TRP A 20 21.43 -34.33 4.79
N ALA A 21 21.92 -35.03 3.77
CA ALA A 21 22.26 -34.54 2.44
C ALA A 21 21.26 -35.08 1.38
N ILE A 22 21.05 -34.27 0.32
CA ILE A 22 20.62 -34.55 -1.07
C ILE A 22 19.38 -35.46 -1.29
N THR A 23 18.34 -34.91 -1.95
CA THR A 23 17.85 -35.31 -3.30
C THR A 23 16.60 -34.52 -3.66
N GLY A 24 16.44 -34.21 -4.96
CA GLY A 24 15.40 -33.30 -5.46
C GLY A 24 13.99 -33.88 -5.48
N SER A 25 13.02 -32.99 -5.44
CA SER A 25 11.85 -32.96 -6.33
C SER A 25 11.18 -31.61 -6.12
N GLY A 26 10.69 -31.01 -7.21
CA GLY A 26 10.18 -29.65 -7.21
C GLY A 26 9.02 -29.47 -6.25
N GLU A 27 9.15 -28.50 -5.34
CA GLU A 27 8.05 -27.95 -4.58
C GLU A 27 8.12 -26.43 -4.64
N ARG A 28 6.96 -25.81 -4.85
CA ARG A 28 6.79 -24.38 -4.99
C ARG A 28 7.27 -23.66 -3.74
N GLN A 29 8.16 -22.69 -3.93
CA GLN A 29 8.38 -21.66 -2.93
C GLN A 29 7.12 -20.79 -2.83
N ASP A 30 6.47 -20.84 -1.67
CA ASP A 30 5.67 -19.72 -1.20
C ASP A 30 6.61 -18.52 -1.04
N ILE A 31 6.24 -17.41 -1.68
CA ILE A 31 6.99 -16.16 -1.60
C ILE A 31 6.71 -15.57 -0.21
N SER A 32 7.55 -15.90 0.75
CA SER A 32 7.48 -15.35 2.10
C SER A 32 7.88 -13.86 2.10
N PRO A 33 7.51 -13.08 3.13
CA PRO A 33 7.97 -11.71 3.36
C PRO A 33 9.49 -11.52 3.21
N ALA A 34 10.31 -12.57 3.35
CA ALA A 34 11.76 -12.50 3.21
C ALA A 34 12.26 -12.18 1.78
N HIS A 35 11.42 -12.30 0.74
CA HIS A 35 11.77 -11.85 -0.61
C HIS A 35 11.50 -10.34 -0.82
N TRP A 36 10.75 -9.70 0.07
CA TRP A 36 10.67 -8.23 0.15
C TRP A 36 11.97 -7.66 0.69
N ASP A 37 12.55 -8.29 1.70
CA ASP A 37 13.78 -7.81 2.32
C ASP A 37 14.94 -7.74 1.30
N SER A 38 15.05 -8.68 0.34
CA SER A 38 16.16 -8.66 -0.62
C SER A 38 16.09 -7.57 -1.70
N LEU A 39 14.90 -7.06 -2.03
CA LEU A 39 14.75 -5.91 -2.92
C LEU A 39 14.99 -4.56 -2.20
N PHE A 40 15.13 -4.59 -0.87
CA PHE A 40 15.35 -3.42 0.00
C PHE A 40 16.68 -3.48 0.80
N THR A 41 17.38 -4.62 0.79
CA THR A 41 18.75 -4.76 1.35
C THR A 41 19.83 -4.95 0.28
N GLY A 42 19.46 -5.24 -0.96
CA GLY A 42 20.38 -5.16 -2.10
C GLY A 42 20.22 -3.79 -2.73
N GLU A 43 21.29 -2.98 -2.73
CA GLU A 43 21.26 -1.61 -3.25
C GLU A 43 20.52 -1.52 -4.59
N PRO A 44 19.30 -0.95 -4.64
CA PRO A 44 18.80 -0.47 -5.90
C PRO A 44 19.61 0.80 -6.19
N GLU A 45 20.46 0.74 -7.20
CA GLU A 45 20.87 1.95 -7.93
C GLU A 45 19.59 2.57 -8.53
N GLY A 46 18.77 3.23 -7.72
CA GLY A 46 17.47 3.74 -8.13
C GLY A 46 16.54 4.07 -6.95
N SER A 47 16.00 5.27 -6.95
CA SER A 47 14.95 5.71 -6.02
C SER A 47 13.71 4.82 -6.13
N LEU A 48 13.22 4.29 -5.02
CA LEU A 48 11.97 3.54 -4.98
C LEU A 48 10.75 4.45 -5.17
N PRO A 49 9.70 4.03 -5.90
CA PRO A 49 8.47 4.80 -6.04
C PRO A 49 7.76 5.07 -4.71
N GLN A 50 7.02 6.18 -4.65
CA GLN A 50 6.03 6.43 -3.57
C GLN A 50 4.90 5.39 -3.53
N VAL A 51 4.57 4.84 -4.70
CA VAL A 51 3.67 3.71 -4.88
C VAL A 51 4.27 2.74 -5.87
N ALA A 52 4.69 1.58 -5.39
CA ALA A 52 5.25 0.53 -6.24
C ALA A 52 4.12 -0.33 -6.79
N VAL A 53 4.05 -0.48 -8.11
CA VAL A 53 3.17 -1.47 -8.73
C VAL A 53 4.02 -2.55 -9.38
N THR A 54 3.82 -3.79 -8.94
CA THR A 54 4.48 -4.97 -9.49
C THR A 54 3.49 -5.84 -10.23
N VAL A 55 3.83 -6.23 -11.45
CA VAL A 55 3.05 -7.17 -12.25
C VAL A 55 3.80 -8.51 -12.27
N VAL A 56 3.18 -9.54 -11.72
CA VAL A 56 3.72 -10.91 -11.71
C VAL A 56 3.05 -11.69 -12.83
N HIS A 57 3.81 -11.94 -13.90
CA HIS A 57 3.31 -12.66 -15.08
C HIS A 57 3.45 -14.18 -14.95
N SER A 58 4.37 -14.65 -14.11
CA SER A 58 4.69 -16.07 -13.98
C SER A 58 3.85 -16.77 -12.90
N GLY A 59 3.62 -18.08 -13.08
CA GLY A 59 2.90 -18.93 -12.13
C GLY A 59 1.45 -19.23 -12.53
N GLN A 60 0.77 -20.07 -11.73
CA GLN A 60 -0.64 -20.44 -11.96
C GLN A 60 -1.62 -19.32 -11.60
N ARG A 61 -1.16 -18.27 -10.93
CA ARG A 61 -1.98 -17.16 -10.42
C ARG A 61 -1.24 -15.86 -10.69
N PRO A 62 -1.35 -15.30 -11.90
CA PRO A 62 -0.75 -14.01 -12.20
C PRO A 62 -1.45 -12.90 -11.39
N GLU A 63 -0.69 -11.91 -10.93
CA GLU A 63 -1.19 -10.86 -10.04
C GLU A 63 -0.62 -9.49 -10.41
N ILE A 64 -1.37 -8.44 -10.09
CA ILE A 64 -0.88 -7.08 -10.03
C ILE A 64 -0.95 -6.66 -8.57
N VAL A 65 0.22 -6.34 -7.99
CA VAL A 65 0.34 -5.97 -6.59
C VAL A 65 0.69 -4.49 -6.49
N ILE A 66 -0.17 -3.74 -5.78
CA ILE A 66 -0.04 -2.31 -5.52
C ILE A 66 0.45 -2.13 -4.09
N ARG A 67 1.56 -1.41 -3.91
CA ARG A 67 2.25 -1.28 -2.63
C ARG A 67 2.53 0.16 -2.31
N ALA A 68 2.39 0.51 -1.04
CA ALA A 68 2.74 1.82 -0.54
C ALA A 68 3.04 1.76 0.96
N TRP A 69 3.96 2.59 1.40
CA TRP A 69 4.29 2.78 2.80
C TRP A 69 3.74 4.11 3.29
N PHE A 70 3.22 4.10 4.53
CA PHE A 70 2.69 5.28 5.20
C PHE A 70 3.37 5.50 6.53
N TYR A 71 3.59 6.73 6.95
CA TYR A 71 4.10 7.06 8.27
C TYR A 71 3.44 8.30 8.82
N ALA A 72 3.32 8.39 10.14
CA ALA A 72 2.80 9.58 10.78
C ALA A 72 3.94 10.59 10.91
N ALA A 73 3.68 11.85 10.57
CA ALA A 73 4.66 12.91 10.65
C ALA A 73 5.16 13.08 12.09
N HIS A 74 4.26 12.87 13.04
CA HIS A 74 4.47 12.99 14.46
C HIS A 74 4.03 11.73 15.21
N ASN A 75 4.54 11.56 16.42
CA ASN A 75 4.09 10.50 17.33
C ASN A 75 2.71 10.81 17.96
N ARG A 76 1.70 11.05 17.11
CA ARG A 76 0.33 11.43 17.52
C ARG A 76 -0.64 10.28 17.28
N PRO A 77 -1.46 9.88 18.28
CA PRO A 77 -2.40 8.78 18.14
C PRO A 77 -3.35 8.90 16.94
N GLU A 78 -3.79 10.11 16.63
CA GLU A 78 -4.73 10.39 15.55
C GLU A 78 -4.12 10.13 14.17
N GLU A 79 -2.86 10.53 13.96
CA GLU A 79 -2.14 10.25 12.70
C GLU A 79 -1.91 8.75 12.51
N HIS A 80 -1.59 8.03 13.60
CA HIS A 80 -1.44 6.57 13.57
C HIS A 80 -2.75 5.85 13.28
N ALA A 81 -3.87 6.30 13.86
CA ALA A 81 -5.19 5.73 13.61
C ALA A 81 -5.61 5.88 12.14
N GLN A 82 -5.39 7.06 11.56
CA GLN A 82 -5.66 7.35 10.14
C GLN A 82 -4.87 6.42 9.21
N ILE A 83 -3.60 6.14 9.52
CA ILE A 83 -2.78 5.19 8.76
C ILE A 83 -3.29 3.77 8.91
N ALA A 84 -3.56 3.33 10.13
CA ALA A 84 -4.00 1.96 10.41
C ALA A 84 -5.28 1.63 9.64
N GLU A 85 -6.28 2.51 9.71
CA GLU A 85 -7.55 2.34 9.02
C GLU A 85 -7.37 2.34 7.49
N ALA A 86 -6.59 3.28 6.95
CA ALA A 86 -6.34 3.34 5.51
C ALA A 86 -5.63 2.06 5.02
N VAL A 87 -4.59 1.62 5.71
CA VAL A 87 -3.86 0.38 5.39
C VAL A 87 -4.79 -0.82 5.40
N GLU A 88 -5.58 -0.97 6.46
CA GLU A 88 -6.53 -2.07 6.59
C GLU A 88 -7.58 -2.03 5.47
N PHE A 89 -8.27 -0.91 5.29
CA PHE A 89 -9.31 -0.74 4.28
C PHE A 89 -8.83 -1.13 2.88
N TRP A 90 -7.68 -0.58 2.45
CA TRP A 90 -7.16 -0.82 1.11
C TRP A 90 -6.69 -2.27 0.94
N ASN A 91 -6.06 -2.86 1.94
CA ASN A 91 -5.65 -4.26 1.92
C ASN A 91 -6.86 -5.21 1.82
N GLN A 92 -7.97 -4.91 2.50
CA GLN A 92 -9.23 -5.66 2.39
C GLN A 92 -9.85 -5.61 0.97
N GLN A 93 -9.46 -4.66 0.11
CA GLN A 93 -9.93 -4.61 -1.29
C GLN A 93 -9.27 -5.67 -2.18
N SER A 94 -8.23 -6.34 -1.69
CA SER A 94 -7.47 -7.35 -2.43
C SER A 94 -8.35 -8.49 -2.92
N GLY A 95 -8.21 -8.83 -4.20
CA GLY A 95 -8.96 -9.92 -4.84
C GLY A 95 -10.38 -9.58 -5.25
N ARG A 96 -10.90 -8.39 -4.92
CA ARG A 96 -12.23 -7.95 -5.38
C ARG A 96 -12.26 -7.61 -6.87
N PHE A 97 -11.09 -7.39 -7.46
CA PHE A 97 -10.92 -6.99 -8.85
C PHE A 97 -9.89 -7.85 -9.57
N VAL A 98 -10.09 -8.00 -10.88
CA VAL A 98 -9.13 -8.63 -11.78
C VAL A 98 -8.85 -7.72 -12.96
N TYR A 99 -7.62 -7.76 -13.44
CA TYR A 99 -7.22 -7.19 -14.72
C TYR A 99 -7.19 -8.31 -15.75
N ARG A 100 -8.17 -8.31 -16.65
CA ARG A 100 -8.33 -9.34 -17.67
C ARG A 100 -7.65 -8.91 -18.96
N LEU A 101 -6.70 -9.71 -19.43
CA LEU A 101 -6.05 -9.55 -20.72
C LEU A 101 -6.59 -10.59 -21.71
N GLY A 102 -6.97 -10.18 -22.93
CA GLY A 102 -7.49 -11.09 -23.95
C GLY A 102 -9.00 -11.32 -23.86
N LYS A 103 -9.49 -12.40 -24.50
CA LYS A 103 -10.93 -12.75 -24.60
C LYS A 103 -11.13 -14.27 -24.54
N GLY A 104 -12.32 -14.70 -24.11
CA GLY A 104 -12.71 -16.11 -24.12
C GLY A 104 -11.80 -16.98 -23.25
N GLN A 105 -11.56 -18.22 -23.70
CA GLN A 105 -10.70 -19.18 -22.99
C GLN A 105 -9.22 -18.80 -22.98
N ALA A 106 -8.80 -17.92 -23.90
CA ALA A 106 -7.43 -17.40 -23.95
C ALA A 106 -7.22 -16.17 -23.04
N ALA A 107 -8.24 -15.75 -22.30
CA ALA A 107 -8.11 -14.63 -21.38
C ALA A 107 -7.26 -15.00 -20.16
N VAL A 108 -6.37 -14.10 -19.76
CA VAL A 108 -5.56 -14.21 -18.56
C VAL A 108 -6.05 -13.19 -17.54
N ASP A 109 -6.45 -13.66 -16.36
CA ASP A 109 -6.94 -12.83 -15.27
C ASP A 109 -5.84 -12.61 -14.25
N TYR A 110 -5.37 -11.37 -14.14
CA TYR A 110 -4.44 -10.94 -13.10
C TYR A 110 -5.25 -10.51 -11.88
N ARG A 111 -5.07 -11.18 -10.74
CA ARG A 111 -5.71 -10.75 -9.49
C ARG A 111 -5.07 -9.45 -9.02
N ILE A 112 -5.89 -8.49 -8.62
CA ILE A 112 -5.39 -7.23 -8.06
C ILE A 112 -5.28 -7.36 -6.56
N ARG A 113 -4.10 -7.06 -6.02
CA ARG A 113 -3.77 -7.17 -4.60
C ARG A 113 -3.17 -5.84 -4.12
N PHE A 114 -3.54 -5.47 -2.91
CA PHE A 114 -2.98 -4.34 -2.19
C PHE A 114 -2.09 -4.89 -1.07
N GLU A 115 -0.90 -4.33 -0.94
CA GLU A 115 0.05 -4.59 0.15
C GLU A 115 0.56 -3.25 0.67
N LEU A 116 -0.31 -2.56 1.39
CA LEU A 116 0.00 -1.33 2.10
C LEU A 116 0.46 -1.65 3.52
N ALA A 117 1.31 -0.79 4.09
CA ALA A 117 1.77 -0.93 5.45
C ALA A 117 2.24 0.39 6.07
N ALA A 118 2.27 0.44 7.40
CA ALA A 118 2.93 1.51 8.14
C ALA A 118 4.45 1.30 8.11
N ALA A 119 5.22 2.34 7.76
CA ALA A 119 6.67 2.25 7.67
C ALA A 119 7.29 1.99 9.06
N PRO A 120 8.23 1.05 9.18
CA PRO A 120 8.96 0.87 10.42
C PRO A 120 9.85 2.09 10.67
N GLY A 121 9.85 2.57 11.92
CA GLY A 121 10.59 3.74 12.32
C GLY A 121 10.41 4.06 13.79
N THR A 122 11.06 5.13 14.21
CA THR A 122 10.98 5.69 15.56
C THR A 122 10.74 7.18 15.47
N TYR A 123 10.51 7.84 16.61
CA TYR A 123 10.42 9.30 16.66
C TYR A 123 11.56 9.86 17.49
N ASP A 124 12.12 10.98 17.04
CA ASP A 124 13.12 11.71 17.81
C ASP A 124 12.51 12.43 19.03
N THR A 125 13.35 13.12 19.79
CA THR A 125 12.91 13.88 20.97
C THR A 125 12.00 15.07 20.63
N GLY A 126 12.02 15.56 19.39
CA GLY A 126 11.09 16.55 18.86
C GLY A 126 9.77 15.95 18.36
N GLY A 127 9.66 14.62 18.34
CA GLY A 127 8.50 13.89 17.85
C GLY A 127 8.49 13.69 16.33
N PHE A 128 9.60 13.91 15.62
CA PHE A 128 9.69 13.71 14.17
C PHE A 128 10.06 12.27 13.81
N PHE A 129 9.42 11.74 12.77
CA PHE A 129 9.65 10.37 12.32
C PHE A 129 11.06 10.16 11.73
N ILE A 130 11.73 9.10 12.19
CA ILE A 130 12.99 8.59 11.67
C ILE A 130 12.72 7.20 11.08
N PRO A 131 12.77 7.05 9.74
CA PRO A 131 12.57 5.75 9.10
C PRO A 131 13.70 4.78 9.48
N GLN A 132 13.35 3.52 9.74
CA GLN A 132 14.30 2.40 9.85
C GLN A 132 14.46 1.63 8.53
N LEU A 133 13.86 2.14 7.47
CA LEU A 133 14.04 1.67 6.11
C LEU A 133 15.26 2.37 5.50
N ASN A 134 16.06 1.66 4.70
CA ASN A 134 17.12 2.26 3.89
C ASN A 134 16.52 2.93 2.63
N VAL A 135 15.58 3.85 2.83
CA VAL A 135 14.85 4.55 1.76
C VAL A 135 14.69 6.03 2.14
N ASP A 136 14.68 6.90 1.13
CA ASP A 136 14.39 8.32 1.34
C ASP A 136 12.94 8.50 1.83
N ALA A 137 12.74 9.17 2.97
CA ALA A 137 11.42 9.43 3.54
C ALA A 137 10.47 10.18 2.59
N ARG A 138 11.01 10.91 1.59
CA ARG A 138 10.22 11.58 0.52
C ARG A 138 9.54 10.59 -0.42
N LEU A 139 9.94 9.32 -0.37
CA LEU A 139 9.34 8.21 -1.10
C LEU A 139 8.29 7.48 -0.25
N LEU A 140 8.03 7.93 0.97
CA LEU A 140 7.00 7.41 1.85
C LEU A 140 5.84 8.40 1.94
N ASN A 141 4.63 7.88 2.13
CA ASN A 141 3.43 8.70 2.26
C ASN A 141 3.29 9.18 3.71
N GLN A 142 3.51 10.47 3.93
CA GLN A 142 3.40 11.07 5.25
C GLN A 142 1.94 11.44 5.55
N VAL A 143 1.42 11.02 6.69
CA VAL A 143 0.14 11.49 7.24
C VAL A 143 0.42 12.51 8.33
N GLN A 144 -0.28 13.63 8.31
CA GLN A 144 -0.12 14.71 9.27
C GLN A 144 -1.48 15.33 9.63
N VAL A 145 -1.76 15.43 10.92
CA VAL A 145 -2.88 16.23 11.42
C VAL A 145 -2.40 17.66 11.65
N VAL A 146 -3.08 18.62 11.04
CA VAL A 146 -2.75 20.05 11.08
C VAL A 146 -3.92 20.86 11.61
N SER A 147 -3.64 22.03 12.18
CA SER A 147 -4.71 22.93 12.65
C SER A 147 -5.68 23.27 11.51
N ASP A 148 -6.96 23.51 11.82
CA ASP A 148 -7.94 23.97 10.83
C ASP A 148 -7.50 25.24 10.09
N GLN A 149 -6.77 26.13 10.77
CA GLN A 149 -6.23 27.34 10.17
C GLN A 149 -5.18 27.02 9.11
N ASP A 150 -4.26 26.09 9.41
CA ASP A 150 -3.24 25.67 8.46
C ASP A 150 -3.85 24.86 7.31
N MET A 151 -4.84 24.01 7.58
CA MET A 151 -5.61 23.35 6.52
C MET A 151 -6.27 24.38 5.60
N ALA A 152 -6.93 25.40 6.15
CA ALA A 152 -7.54 26.46 5.36
C ALA A 152 -6.51 27.21 4.50
N ARG A 153 -5.28 27.42 4.99
CA ARG A 153 -4.19 28.02 4.21
C ARG A 153 -3.74 27.10 3.08
N LEU A 154 -3.54 25.80 3.37
CA LEU A 154 -3.17 24.78 2.38
C LEU A 154 -4.23 24.65 1.29
N SER A 155 -5.51 24.78 1.65
CA SER A 155 -6.65 24.64 0.75
C SER A 155 -7.11 25.94 0.08
N SER A 156 -6.73 27.12 0.59
CA SER A 156 -7.17 28.45 0.10
C SER A 156 -6.90 28.73 -1.38
N ARG A 157 -6.11 27.89 -2.04
CA ARG A 157 -5.97 27.86 -3.52
C ARG A 157 -7.20 27.30 -4.24
N ARG A 158 -8.23 26.85 -3.53
CA ARG A 158 -9.51 26.34 -4.05
C ARG A 158 -10.65 27.15 -3.41
N GLU A 159 -11.28 28.01 -4.19
CA GLU A 159 -12.36 28.87 -3.70
C GLU A 159 -13.57 28.06 -3.17
N GLY A 160 -14.06 28.44 -1.98
CA GLY A 160 -15.45 28.21 -1.55
C GLY A 160 -15.78 26.94 -0.75
N ALA A 161 -14.90 25.92 -0.69
CA ALA A 161 -15.17 24.68 0.05
C ALA A 161 -14.26 24.51 1.27
N LYS A 162 -14.84 24.17 2.43
CA LYS A 162 -14.07 23.74 3.61
C LYS A 162 -13.42 22.39 3.29
N VAL A 163 -12.13 22.39 3.02
CA VAL A 163 -11.34 21.18 2.77
C VAL A 163 -10.91 20.62 4.12
N VAL A 164 -11.24 19.35 4.38
CA VAL A 164 -10.94 18.65 5.65
C VAL A 164 -9.82 17.63 5.51
N GLY A 165 -9.49 17.24 4.27
CA GLY A 165 -8.38 16.38 3.90
C GLY A 165 -7.70 16.92 2.63
N TYR A 166 -6.38 16.78 2.54
CA TYR A 166 -5.64 17.22 1.36
C TYR A 166 -4.35 16.43 1.17
N ALA A 167 -4.23 15.73 0.05
CA ALA A 167 -3.02 14.99 -0.30
C ALA A 167 -2.25 15.61 -1.48
N PRO A 168 -1.24 16.48 -1.24
CA PRO A 168 -0.27 16.90 -2.26
C PRO A 168 1.00 16.05 -2.24
N SER A 169 1.55 15.68 -3.40
CA SER A 169 2.84 14.96 -3.52
C SER A 169 2.87 13.65 -2.70
N ASN A 170 3.72 13.53 -1.68
CA ASN A 170 3.74 12.39 -0.75
C ASN A 170 3.07 12.68 0.60
N LEU A 171 2.42 13.83 0.75
CA LEU A 171 1.83 14.28 2.00
C LEU A 171 0.33 14.02 1.98
N ILE A 172 -0.22 13.74 3.16
CA ILE A 172 -1.64 13.65 3.47
C ILE A 172 -1.86 14.54 4.69
N TYR A 173 -2.58 15.62 4.51
CA TYR A 173 -2.98 16.52 5.57
C TYR A 173 -4.42 16.25 5.97
N ILE A 174 -4.70 16.25 7.26
CA ILE A 174 -6.04 16.10 7.84
C ILE A 174 -6.26 17.24 8.82
N ALA A 175 -7.43 17.89 8.77
CA ALA A 175 -7.77 18.95 9.70
C ALA A 175 -7.99 18.39 11.10
N ASP A 176 -7.44 19.06 12.11
CA ASP A 176 -7.52 18.65 13.51
C ASP A 176 -8.96 18.42 13.98
N SER A 177 -9.90 19.30 13.60
CA SER A 177 -11.33 19.16 13.91
C SER A 177 -12.03 17.94 13.27
N HIS A 178 -11.35 17.18 12.42
CA HIS A 178 -11.85 15.97 11.75
C HIS A 178 -10.87 14.79 11.87
N SER A 179 -9.90 14.88 12.78
CA SER A 179 -8.87 13.86 12.95
C SER A 179 -9.41 12.50 13.41
N ASP A 180 -10.61 12.47 13.97
CA ASP A 180 -11.37 11.27 14.35
C ASP A 180 -12.16 10.65 13.18
N ASN A 181 -12.35 11.37 12.08
CA ASN A 181 -12.99 10.84 10.88
C ASN A 181 -11.97 10.08 10.02
N LEU A 182 -11.87 8.77 10.23
CA LEU A 182 -10.89 7.91 9.56
C LEU A 182 -11.16 7.71 8.06
N ASP A 183 -12.39 7.99 7.60
CA ASP A 183 -12.77 7.99 6.19
C ASP A 183 -11.91 8.96 5.36
N ILE A 184 -11.45 10.06 5.98
CA ILE A 184 -10.57 11.03 5.34
C ILE A 184 -9.22 10.38 5.02
N GLY A 185 -8.61 9.67 5.97
CA GLY A 185 -7.36 8.95 5.74
C GLY A 185 -7.47 7.90 4.64
N ILE A 186 -8.57 7.15 4.61
CA ILE A 186 -8.86 6.18 3.54
C ILE A 186 -8.88 6.87 2.16
N HIS A 187 -9.62 7.98 2.04
CA HIS A 187 -9.79 8.73 0.80
C HIS A 187 -8.47 9.32 0.31
N GLU A 188 -7.76 10.03 1.18
CA GLU A 188 -6.49 10.69 0.84
C GLU A 188 -5.38 9.67 0.53
N ALA A 189 -5.36 8.51 1.20
CA ALA A 189 -4.50 7.39 0.83
C ALA A 189 -4.81 6.88 -0.58
N GLY A 190 -6.09 6.85 -0.98
CA GLY A 190 -6.49 6.52 -2.35
C GLY A 190 -5.89 7.47 -3.40
N HIS A 191 -5.84 8.77 -3.10
CA HIS A 191 -5.13 9.73 -3.94
C HIS A 191 -3.63 9.44 -4.03
N ARG A 192 -2.99 8.92 -2.97
CA ARG A 192 -1.58 8.47 -3.04
C ARG A 192 -1.41 7.29 -3.97
N LEU A 193 -2.34 6.35 -3.95
CA LEU A 193 -2.36 5.22 -4.88
C LEU A 193 -2.62 5.64 -6.35
N GLY A 194 -2.94 6.90 -6.62
CA GLY A 194 -3.21 7.41 -7.96
C GLY A 194 -4.68 7.34 -8.39
N ALA A 195 -5.60 7.17 -7.43
CA ALA A 195 -7.03 7.24 -7.70
C ALA A 195 -7.50 8.70 -7.78
N ALA A 196 -8.39 8.99 -8.74
CA ALA A 196 -9.16 10.23 -8.76
C ALA A 196 -10.44 10.09 -7.92
N HIS A 197 -11.15 11.20 -7.70
CA HIS A 197 -12.48 11.13 -7.10
C HIS A 197 -13.40 10.24 -7.95
N ALA A 198 -14.13 9.36 -7.28
CA ALA A 198 -15.08 8.43 -7.89
C ALA A 198 -16.23 8.16 -6.89
N ALA A 199 -17.00 7.10 -7.07
CA ALA A 199 -17.94 6.66 -6.03
C ALA A 199 -17.24 5.82 -4.95
N GLY A 200 -17.92 5.61 -3.83
CA GLY A 200 -17.45 4.82 -2.70
C GLY A 200 -16.38 5.54 -1.89
N ALA A 201 -15.27 4.87 -1.54
CA ALA A 201 -14.20 5.49 -0.77
C ALA A 201 -13.53 6.71 -1.41
N MET A 202 -13.66 6.86 -2.73
CA MET A 202 -13.15 8.03 -3.45
C MET A 202 -14.22 9.11 -3.68
N ALA A 203 -15.37 9.05 -3.01
CA ALA A 203 -16.40 10.09 -3.11
C ALA A 203 -15.94 11.39 -2.45
N CYS A 204 -16.32 12.54 -3.02
CA CYS A 204 -16.01 13.85 -2.45
C CYS A 204 -16.74 14.12 -1.11
N ASP A 205 -17.81 13.37 -0.84
CA ASP A 205 -18.58 13.45 0.41
C ASP A 205 -18.04 12.42 1.41
N LEU A 206 -17.18 12.90 2.31
CA LEU A 206 -16.45 12.08 3.29
C LEU A 206 -17.26 11.81 4.56
N HIS A 207 -18.56 12.11 4.57
CA HIS A 207 -19.43 11.78 5.71
C HIS A 207 -19.88 10.31 5.70
N ARG A 208 -19.68 9.59 4.58
CA ARG A 208 -19.96 8.15 4.42
C ARG A 208 -19.09 7.55 3.32
N VAL A 209 -17.87 7.15 3.64
CA VAL A 209 -17.15 6.24 2.75
C VAL A 209 -17.91 4.90 2.72
N SER A 210 -18.32 4.45 1.53
CA SER A 210 -18.88 3.10 1.40
C SER A 210 -17.78 2.05 1.65
N ASP A 211 -18.14 0.84 2.08
CA ASP A 211 -17.28 -0.33 2.35
C ASP A 211 -16.44 -0.87 1.14
N GLY A 212 -16.18 -0.06 0.13
CA GLY A 212 -15.31 -0.46 -0.96
C GLY A 212 -15.02 0.60 -1.99
N ILE A 213 -14.19 0.16 -2.93
CA ILE A 213 -13.78 0.92 -4.09
C ILE A 213 -14.53 0.45 -5.34
N THR A 214 -14.42 1.23 -6.41
CA THR A 214 -15.05 0.89 -7.70
C THR A 214 -14.04 0.35 -8.70
N ARG A 215 -14.53 -0.22 -9.81
CA ARG A 215 -13.66 -0.54 -10.95
C ARG A 215 -12.97 0.70 -11.52
N HIS A 216 -13.57 1.89 -11.38
CA HIS A 216 -12.98 3.12 -11.87
C HIS A 216 -11.75 3.50 -11.04
N THR A 217 -11.87 3.45 -9.71
CA THR A 217 -10.77 3.66 -8.76
C THR A 217 -9.56 2.79 -9.11
N VAL A 218 -9.76 1.50 -9.34
CA VAL A 218 -8.67 0.58 -9.71
C VAL A 218 -8.09 0.90 -11.08
N LYS A 219 -8.91 1.30 -12.06
CA LYS A 219 -8.40 1.73 -13.37
C LYS A 219 -7.52 2.96 -13.25
N ASP A 220 -7.88 3.92 -12.40
CA ASP A 220 -7.10 5.14 -12.21
C ASP A 220 -5.73 4.83 -11.60
N ILE A 221 -5.70 3.98 -10.56
CA ILE A 221 -4.45 3.49 -9.95
C ILE A 221 -3.56 2.82 -11.01
N LEU A 222 -4.11 1.89 -11.79
CA LEU A 222 -3.36 1.19 -12.84
C LEU A 222 -2.95 2.10 -14.01
N ALA A 223 -3.74 3.12 -14.34
CA ALA A 223 -3.41 4.10 -15.38
C ALA A 223 -2.29 5.04 -14.92
N THR A 224 -2.33 5.49 -13.66
CA THR A 224 -1.27 6.30 -13.04
C THR A 224 0.05 5.53 -13.02
N ALA A 225 0.01 4.24 -12.67
CA ALA A 225 1.15 3.33 -12.72
C ALA A 225 1.55 2.88 -14.14
N GLY A 226 0.98 3.45 -15.21
CA GLY A 226 1.35 3.15 -16.59
C GLY A 226 0.95 1.76 -17.11
N ILE A 227 0.16 0.99 -16.35
CA ILE A 227 -0.35 -0.33 -16.76
C ILE A 227 -1.51 -0.20 -17.74
N LEU A 228 -2.36 0.82 -17.62
CA LEU A 228 -3.38 1.12 -18.62
C LEU A 228 -2.89 2.26 -19.51
N GLY A 229 -3.03 2.09 -20.83
CA GLY A 229 -2.80 3.19 -21.78
C GLY A 229 -3.62 4.42 -21.37
N GLN A 230 -3.12 5.63 -21.67
CA GLN A 230 -3.65 6.91 -21.18
C GLN A 230 -5.20 6.90 -21.12
N GLY A 231 -5.73 6.82 -19.90
CA GLY A 231 -7.16 6.86 -19.67
C GLY A 231 -7.73 8.23 -20.07
N TRP A 232 -8.93 8.21 -20.65
CA TRP A 232 -9.70 9.41 -20.99
C TRP A 232 -9.94 10.24 -19.71
N GLY A 233 -9.30 11.42 -19.58
CA GLY A 233 -9.81 12.51 -18.73
C GLY A 233 -8.86 13.18 -17.74
N HIS A 234 -7.72 12.61 -17.35
CA HIS A 234 -6.88 13.18 -16.27
C HIS A 234 -5.39 13.34 -16.63
N THR A 235 -5.09 13.64 -17.89
CA THR A 235 -3.73 13.66 -18.46
C THR A 235 -2.80 14.80 -18.02
N HIS A 236 -3.18 15.71 -17.11
CA HIS A 236 -2.33 16.88 -16.82
C HIS A 236 -1.90 17.11 -15.37
N ARG A 237 -2.45 16.44 -14.35
CA ARG A 237 -2.03 16.70 -12.94
C ARG A 237 -1.19 15.62 -12.25
N LEU A 238 -1.13 14.40 -12.78
CA LEU A 238 -0.37 13.30 -12.14
C LEU A 238 0.83 12.83 -12.99
N ALA A 239 1.28 13.62 -13.98
CA ALA A 239 2.47 13.28 -14.76
C ALA A 239 3.72 13.05 -13.90
N GLN A 240 3.75 13.63 -12.69
CA GLN A 240 4.80 13.45 -11.68
C GLN A 240 4.83 12.05 -11.02
N PHE A 241 3.81 11.21 -11.22
CA PHE A 241 3.70 9.87 -10.62
C PHE A 241 3.75 8.74 -11.66
N ARG A 242 4.13 9.04 -12.91
CA ARG A 242 4.25 8.01 -13.96
C ARG A 242 5.51 7.19 -13.77
N GLU A 243 5.55 6.45 -12.68
CA GLU A 243 6.56 5.43 -12.48
C GLU A 243 6.16 4.19 -13.27
N ARG A 244 7.12 3.62 -13.99
CA ARG A 244 6.88 2.42 -14.78
C ARG A 244 6.65 1.26 -13.82
N PRO A 245 5.64 0.42 -14.07
CA PRO A 245 5.39 -0.73 -13.22
C PRO A 245 6.58 -1.69 -13.33
N TYR A 246 6.94 -2.32 -12.22
CA TYR A 246 7.96 -3.36 -12.21
C TYR A 246 7.35 -4.68 -12.68
N HIS A 247 7.92 -5.30 -13.71
CA HIS A 247 7.42 -6.55 -14.26
C HIS A 247 8.30 -7.71 -13.83
N ILE A 248 7.70 -8.74 -13.24
CA ILE A 248 8.33 -10.03 -12.96
C ILE A 248 7.87 -11.02 -14.04
N GLY A 249 8.82 -11.43 -14.88
CA GLY A 249 8.57 -12.21 -16.10
C GLY A 249 8.31 -11.34 -17.33
N GLU A 250 8.15 -11.98 -18.49
CA GLU A 250 7.91 -11.26 -19.75
C GLU A 250 6.43 -10.79 -19.84
N PRO A 251 6.18 -9.47 -19.97
CA PRO A 251 4.83 -8.98 -20.18
C PRO A 251 4.31 -9.41 -21.56
N PRO A 252 3.04 -9.84 -21.67
CA PRO A 252 2.43 -10.11 -22.96
C PRO A 252 2.43 -8.87 -23.87
N VAL A 253 2.51 -9.10 -25.19
CA VAL A 253 2.34 -8.04 -26.19
C VAL A 253 1.00 -7.32 -25.97
N ASP A 254 1.02 -5.99 -26.03
CA ASP A 254 -0.14 -5.11 -25.81
C ASP A 254 -0.78 -5.21 -24.41
N PHE A 255 -0.04 -5.64 -23.37
CA PHE A 255 -0.51 -5.71 -21.98
C PHE A 255 -1.36 -4.48 -21.64
N SER A 256 -0.78 -3.29 -21.80
CA SER A 256 -1.41 -2.03 -21.43
C SER A 256 -2.54 -1.51 -22.32
N ARG A 257 -2.68 -2.04 -23.53
CA ARG A 257 -3.70 -1.60 -24.50
C ARG A 257 -4.95 -2.45 -24.49
N LYS A 258 -4.82 -3.74 -24.16
CA LYS A 258 -5.90 -4.72 -24.29
C LYS A 258 -6.52 -5.14 -22.95
N GLY A 259 -5.88 -4.83 -21.83
CA GLY A 259 -6.38 -5.19 -20.51
C GLY A 259 -7.63 -4.42 -20.08
N LYS A 260 -8.48 -5.07 -19.29
CA LYS A 260 -9.70 -4.49 -18.72
C LYS A 260 -9.86 -4.87 -17.26
N VAL A 261 -10.12 -3.88 -16.40
CA VAL A 261 -10.49 -4.13 -15.00
C VAL A 261 -11.95 -4.56 -14.90
N THR A 262 -12.19 -5.72 -14.28
CA THR A 262 -13.52 -6.25 -13.95
C THR A 262 -13.59 -6.61 -12.46
N ARG A 263 -14.81 -6.79 -11.93
CA ARG A 263 -14.95 -7.39 -10.59
C ARG A 263 -14.58 -8.87 -10.69
N ALA A 264 -13.89 -9.39 -9.68
CA ALA A 264 -13.73 -10.82 -9.53
C ALA A 264 -15.12 -11.45 -9.42
N HIS A 265 -15.34 -12.57 -10.11
CA HIS A 265 -16.57 -13.32 -9.92
C HIS A 265 -16.44 -13.98 -8.54
N SER A 266 -17.39 -13.71 -7.65
CA SER A 266 -17.55 -14.51 -6.43
C SER A 266 -17.78 -15.94 -6.88
N ARG A 267 -16.77 -16.80 -6.67
CA ARG A 267 -16.93 -18.24 -6.87
C ARG A 267 -17.80 -18.81 -5.77
#